data_AF-A0A2N5JS92-F1
#
_entry.id   AF-A0A2N5JS92-F1
#
_cell.length_a   1.000
_cell.length_b   1.000
_cell.length_c   1.000
_cell.angle_alpha   90.00
_cell.angle_beta   90.00
_cell.angle_gamma   90.00
#
_symmetry.space_group_name_H-M   'P 1'
#
loop_
_entity.id
_entity.type
_entity.pdbx_description
1 polymer ?
#
loop_
_entity_poly.entity_id
_entity_poly.type
_entity_poly.pdbx_seq_one_letter_code
_entity_poly.pdbx_strand_id
1 'polypeptide(L)'
;MVKGASSTILYMSLNVTQPPLDDPRVRQALALAIDRELVADRVFMGQRTPLYSLLPTTLDQSRPVFHHDLDQAKQLLKEAGFKPDRPALISLWYSPRFGGNGDLIATTLQASLERDLQGLLQLELQPVETTTAYALIDQGVYPAFLFDWVPDILDSDNFIHPFLSCDRAVAGKCIEGSSHFQGSFFFNQELNNLIQQQRQTIKKEERQKRSIGFKSYRRCMCPLFPSGKIRNMPLPRLTSRA
;
A
#
# COMPACT_ATOMS: atom_id res chain seq x y z
N MET A 1 -18.37 21.13 -10.38
CA MET A 1 -17.36 20.19 -9.85
C MET A 1 -17.29 20.35 -8.35
N VAL A 2 -17.69 19.33 -7.59
CA VAL A 2 -17.54 19.33 -6.13
C VAL A 2 -16.06 19.18 -5.81
N LYS A 3 -15.45 20.24 -5.26
CA LYS A 3 -14.13 20.17 -4.63
C LYS A 3 -14.31 19.44 -3.30
N GLY A 4 -13.91 18.17 -3.24
CA GLY A 4 -13.76 17.43 -1.99
C GLY A 4 -12.39 16.79 -2.01
N ALA A 5 -11.51 17.21 -1.10
CA ALA A 5 -10.26 16.49 -0.86
C ALA A 5 -10.63 15.14 -0.24
N SER A 6 -10.76 14.10 -1.07
CA SER A 6 -10.83 12.75 -0.53
C SER A 6 -9.47 12.40 0.08
N SER A 7 -9.51 11.81 1.28
CA SER A 7 -8.33 11.30 1.98
C SER A 7 -8.29 9.78 1.93
N THR A 8 -9.09 9.18 1.05
CA THR A 8 -9.02 7.75 0.77
C THR A 8 -7.61 7.40 0.32
N ILE A 9 -7.07 6.25 0.68
CA ILE A 9 -5.81 5.76 0.14
C ILE A 9 -6.03 4.47 -0.64
N LEU A 10 -5.26 4.27 -1.70
CA LEU A 10 -5.10 2.99 -2.37
C LEU A 10 -3.78 2.37 -1.89
N TYR A 11 -3.82 1.09 -1.54
CA TYR A 11 -2.66 0.37 -1.04
C TYR A 11 -2.73 -1.10 -1.46
N MET A 12 -1.58 -1.74 -1.49
CA MET A 12 -1.47 -3.19 -1.63
C MET A 12 -1.21 -3.80 -0.25
N SER A 13 -2.11 -4.66 0.22
CA SER A 13 -1.90 -5.49 1.41
C SER A 13 -1.09 -6.73 1.01
N LEU A 14 -0.11 -7.11 1.82
CA LEU A 14 0.75 -8.28 1.57
C LEU A 14 0.61 -9.25 2.74
N ASN A 15 0.13 -10.45 2.47
CA ASN A 15 0.02 -11.51 3.45
C ASN A 15 1.41 -12.03 3.81
N VAL A 16 1.90 -11.65 5.00
CA VAL A 16 3.27 -11.99 5.45
C VAL A 16 3.42 -13.45 5.87
N THR A 17 2.38 -14.26 5.71
CA THR A 17 2.38 -15.68 6.10
C THR A 17 2.49 -16.63 4.93
N GLN A 18 2.41 -16.11 3.70
CA GLN A 18 2.48 -16.90 2.46
C GLN A 18 3.76 -16.62 1.68
N PRO A 19 4.45 -17.64 1.15
CA PRO A 19 5.58 -17.43 0.26
C PRO A 19 5.13 -16.81 -1.08
N PRO A 20 5.98 -15.99 -1.73
CA PRO A 20 7.29 -15.53 -1.27
C PRO A 20 7.22 -14.29 -0.35
N LEU A 21 6.01 -13.87 0.03
CA LEU A 21 5.76 -12.66 0.82
C LEU A 21 6.03 -12.86 2.31
N ASP A 22 6.37 -14.06 2.77
CA ASP A 22 6.88 -14.31 4.12
C ASP A 22 8.31 -13.76 4.29
N ASP A 23 9.10 -13.69 3.22
CA ASP A 23 10.40 -13.03 3.21
C ASP A 23 10.25 -11.48 3.17
N PRO A 24 10.74 -10.76 4.21
CA PRO A 24 10.66 -9.30 4.24
C PRO A 24 11.42 -8.61 3.10
N ARG A 25 12.45 -9.25 2.52
CA ARG A 25 13.22 -8.70 1.40
C ARG A 25 12.38 -8.61 0.14
N VAL A 26 11.51 -9.60 -0.10
CA VAL A 26 10.59 -9.60 -1.25
C VAL A 26 9.58 -8.46 -1.12
N ARG A 27 9.02 -8.26 0.06
CA ARG A 27 8.07 -7.16 0.31
C ARG A 27 8.72 -5.79 0.18
N GLN A 28 9.95 -5.64 0.68
CA GLN A 28 10.74 -4.43 0.50
C GLN A 28 11.07 -4.18 -0.97
N ALA A 29 11.51 -5.19 -1.71
CA ALA A 29 11.80 -5.09 -3.12
C ALA A 29 10.57 -4.66 -3.92
N LEU A 30 9.41 -5.27 -3.67
CA LEU A 30 8.14 -4.89 -4.30
C LEU A 30 7.81 -3.41 -4.01
N ALA A 31 7.96 -2.97 -2.76
CA ALA A 31 7.66 -1.59 -2.38
C ALA A 31 8.58 -0.55 -3.07
N LEU A 32 9.85 -0.90 -3.27
CA LEU A 32 10.86 -0.11 -3.97
C LEU A 32 10.67 -0.13 -5.49
N ALA A 33 10.18 -1.23 -6.05
CA ALA A 33 10.00 -1.41 -7.48
C ALA A 33 8.74 -0.73 -8.04
N ILE A 34 7.74 -0.46 -7.19
CA ILE A 34 6.51 0.22 -7.64
C ILE A 34 6.82 1.66 -8.05
N ASP A 35 6.67 1.94 -9.35
CA ASP A 35 6.69 3.28 -9.91
C ASP A 35 5.32 3.95 -9.70
N ARG A 36 5.24 4.76 -8.63
CA ARG A 36 3.99 5.43 -8.25
C ARG A 36 3.70 6.60 -9.18
N GLU A 37 4.72 7.29 -9.71
CA GLU A 37 4.51 8.40 -10.66
C GLU A 37 3.90 7.85 -11.95
N LEU A 38 4.41 6.73 -12.49
CA LEU A 38 3.87 6.08 -13.68
C LEU A 38 2.38 5.72 -13.51
N VAL A 39 2.00 5.12 -12.39
CA VAL A 39 0.60 4.75 -12.15
C VAL A 39 -0.26 6.01 -11.96
N ALA A 40 0.22 7.07 -11.29
CA ALA A 40 -0.49 8.34 -11.22
C ALA A 40 -0.74 8.95 -12.60
N ASP A 41 0.25 8.91 -13.49
CA ASP A 41 0.15 9.48 -14.83
C ASP A 41 -0.71 8.61 -15.76
N ARG A 42 -0.48 7.30 -15.80
CA ARG A 42 -1.14 6.39 -16.75
C ARG A 42 -2.57 6.06 -16.37
N VAL A 43 -2.85 5.88 -15.09
CA VAL A 43 -4.19 5.49 -14.62
C VAL A 43 -5.04 6.71 -14.33
N PHE A 44 -4.44 7.75 -13.76
CA PHE A 44 -5.17 8.90 -13.25
C PHE A 44 -4.86 10.21 -13.99
N MET A 45 -4.11 10.17 -15.10
CA MET A 45 -3.79 11.37 -15.90
C MET A 45 -3.15 12.49 -15.06
N GLY A 46 -2.32 12.12 -14.07
CA GLY A 46 -1.67 13.06 -13.16
C GLY A 46 -2.60 13.70 -12.13
N GLN A 47 -3.86 13.24 -12.03
CA GLN A 47 -4.87 13.77 -11.10
C GLN A 47 -4.81 13.15 -9.70
N ARG A 48 -3.86 12.25 -9.43
CA ARG A 48 -3.60 11.73 -8.10
C ARG A 48 -2.14 11.96 -7.73
N THR A 49 -1.91 12.34 -6.48
CA THR A 49 -0.55 12.55 -5.96
C THR A 49 0.01 11.21 -5.49
N PRO A 50 1.19 10.76 -5.90
CA PRO A 50 1.81 9.56 -5.36
C PRO A 50 1.95 9.56 -3.84
N LEU A 51 1.67 8.41 -3.21
CA LEU A 51 1.77 8.25 -1.76
C LEU A 51 3.00 7.43 -1.37
N TYR A 52 3.90 8.06 -0.64
CA TYR A 52 5.13 7.44 -0.14
C TYR A 52 5.05 7.13 1.36
N SER A 53 3.85 7.17 1.95
CA SER A 53 3.60 6.92 3.37
C SER A 53 2.27 6.20 3.51
N LEU A 54 2.00 5.59 4.66
CA LEU A 54 0.63 5.14 4.95
C LEU A 54 -0.29 6.32 5.26
N LEU A 55 0.29 7.42 5.76
CA LEU A 55 -0.44 8.63 6.09
C LEU A 55 -0.59 9.53 4.84
N PRO A 56 -1.81 9.96 4.47
CA PRO A 56 -2.02 10.96 3.44
C PRO A 56 -1.20 12.23 3.68
N THR A 57 -0.76 12.89 2.61
CA THR A 57 0.00 14.15 2.69
C THR A 57 -0.79 15.32 3.26
N THR A 58 -2.10 15.16 3.47
CA THR A 58 -2.98 16.12 4.16
C THR A 58 -2.81 16.09 5.68
N LEU A 59 -2.17 15.06 6.23
CA LEU A 59 -1.88 14.95 7.67
C LEU A 59 -0.46 15.44 7.95
N ASP A 60 -0.31 16.31 8.95
CA ASP A 60 0.99 16.90 9.36
C ASP A 60 2.04 15.86 9.78
N GLN A 61 1.59 14.67 10.18
CA GLN A 61 2.43 13.55 10.60
C GLN A 61 2.95 12.74 9.41
N SER A 62 2.45 12.98 8.21
CA SER A 62 2.87 12.27 7.01
C SER A 62 4.35 12.53 6.73
N ARG A 63 5.12 11.45 6.73
CA ARG A 63 6.54 11.45 6.35
C ARG A 63 6.73 10.38 5.28
N PRO A 64 7.46 10.68 4.19
CA PRO A 64 7.75 9.68 3.17
C PRO A 64 8.65 8.61 3.77
N VAL A 65 8.25 7.37 3.58
CA VAL A 65 8.96 6.18 4.06
C VAL A 65 9.08 5.17 2.93
N PHE A 66 8.37 5.30 1.82
CA PHE A 66 8.68 4.60 0.59
C PHE A 66 9.46 5.51 -0.35
N HIS A 67 10.24 4.90 -1.23
CA HIS A 67 10.87 5.56 -2.36
C HIS A 67 11.00 4.54 -3.49
N HIS A 68 11.34 5.00 -4.69
CA HIS A 68 11.54 4.14 -5.84
C HIS A 68 13.05 3.91 -6.03
N ASP A 69 13.47 2.65 -6.01
CA ASP A 69 14.87 2.25 -6.21
C ASP A 69 14.92 0.84 -6.82
N LEU A 70 15.06 0.78 -8.14
CA LEU A 70 15.08 -0.47 -8.89
C LEU A 70 16.34 -1.30 -8.63
N ASP A 71 17.48 -0.66 -8.39
CA ASP A 71 18.74 -1.37 -8.17
C ASP A 71 18.70 -2.08 -6.82
N GLN A 72 18.24 -1.39 -5.78
CA GLN A 72 18.02 -1.99 -4.47
C GLN A 72 16.93 -3.06 -4.52
N ALA A 73 15.84 -2.86 -5.25
CA ALA A 73 14.79 -3.88 -5.41
C ALA A 73 15.34 -5.17 -6.05
N LYS A 74 16.08 -5.06 -7.15
CA LYS A 74 16.72 -6.21 -7.82
C LYS A 74 17.72 -6.90 -6.91
N GLN A 75 18.51 -6.14 -6.14
CA GLN A 75 19.48 -6.70 -5.21
C GLN A 75 18.79 -7.53 -4.12
N LEU A 76 17.73 -7.01 -3.51
CA LEU A 76 16.97 -7.72 -2.48
C LEU A 76 16.31 -9.00 -3.01
N LEU A 77 15.79 -8.99 -4.24
CA LEU A 77 15.22 -10.19 -4.86
C LEU A 77 16.29 -11.26 -5.13
N LYS A 78 17.48 -10.87 -5.59
CA LYS A 78 18.62 -11.79 -5.77
C LYS A 78 19.09 -12.37 -4.44
N GLU A 79 19.17 -11.56 -3.38
CA GLU A 79 19.52 -12.00 -2.02
C GLU A 79 18.47 -12.96 -1.44
N ALA A 80 17.20 -12.78 -1.81
CA ALA A 80 16.12 -13.72 -1.49
C ALA A 80 16.14 -15.00 -2.35
N GLY A 81 17.07 -15.10 -3.30
CA GLY A 81 17.31 -16.32 -4.10
C GLY A 81 16.55 -16.37 -5.43
N PHE A 82 15.90 -15.29 -5.84
CA PHE A 82 15.20 -15.21 -7.13
C PHE A 82 16.17 -14.88 -8.27
N LYS A 83 15.83 -15.39 -9.45
CA LYS A 83 16.60 -15.25 -10.70
C LYS A 83 15.63 -15.09 -11.87
N PRO A 84 16.05 -14.57 -13.03
CA PRO A 84 15.15 -14.40 -14.18
C PRO A 84 14.41 -15.68 -14.63
N ASP A 85 15.02 -16.85 -14.45
CA ASP A 85 14.45 -18.17 -14.74
C ASP A 85 13.65 -18.78 -13.57
N ARG A 86 13.68 -18.13 -12.40
CA ARG A 86 12.92 -18.49 -11.20
C ARG A 86 12.45 -17.22 -10.49
N PRO A 87 11.44 -16.52 -11.04
CA PRO A 87 10.89 -15.29 -10.48
C PRO A 87 10.23 -15.51 -9.12
N ALA A 88 10.13 -14.44 -8.33
CA ALA A 88 9.14 -14.35 -7.27
C ALA A 88 7.75 -14.21 -7.90
N LEU A 89 6.94 -15.27 -7.86
CA LEU A 89 5.56 -15.24 -8.34
C LEU A 89 4.64 -14.73 -7.22
N ILE A 90 3.88 -13.67 -7.51
CA ILE A 90 2.94 -13.08 -6.56
C ILE A 90 1.58 -12.95 -7.24
N SER A 91 0.58 -13.67 -6.76
CA SER A 91 -0.81 -13.47 -7.20
C SER A 91 -1.36 -12.18 -6.60
N LEU A 92 -1.58 -11.18 -7.44
CA LEU A 92 -2.18 -9.91 -7.08
C LEU A 92 -3.68 -9.96 -7.34
N TRP A 93 -4.44 -10.05 -6.25
CA TRP A 93 -5.88 -9.97 -6.27
C TRP A 93 -6.35 -8.53 -6.23
N TYR A 94 -7.43 -8.23 -6.92
CA TYR A 94 -7.99 -6.88 -6.93
C TYR A 94 -9.46 -6.89 -7.35
N SER A 95 -10.19 -5.85 -6.99
CA SER A 95 -11.50 -5.59 -7.57
C SER A 95 -11.41 -4.49 -8.62
N PRO A 96 -12.05 -4.63 -9.80
CA PRO A 96 -12.15 -3.57 -10.80
C PRO A 96 -12.68 -2.23 -10.26
N ARG A 97 -13.50 -2.29 -9.19
CA ARG A 97 -14.10 -1.10 -8.56
C ARG A 97 -13.12 -0.31 -7.69
N PHE A 98 -12.10 -0.95 -7.13
CA PHE A 98 -11.21 -0.30 -6.17
C PHE A 98 -10.36 0.80 -6.82
N GLY A 99 -10.23 1.90 -6.09
CA GLY A 99 -9.54 3.09 -6.58
C GLY A 99 -10.19 3.75 -7.81
N GLY A 100 -11.35 3.25 -8.27
CA GLY A 100 -12.08 3.72 -9.45
C GLY A 100 -11.58 3.17 -10.80
N ASN A 101 -10.47 2.42 -10.83
CA ASN A 101 -9.86 1.89 -12.06
C ASN A 101 -8.99 0.64 -11.76
N GLY A 102 -9.52 -0.34 -11.03
CA GLY A 102 -8.77 -1.49 -10.52
C GLY A 102 -7.97 -2.25 -11.59
N ASP A 103 -8.59 -2.53 -12.74
CA ASP A 103 -7.95 -3.24 -13.85
C ASP A 103 -6.75 -2.48 -14.41
N LEU A 104 -6.89 -1.17 -14.60
CA LEU A 104 -5.83 -0.35 -15.17
C LEU A 104 -4.67 -0.17 -14.18
N ILE A 105 -4.96 -0.12 -12.87
CA ILE A 105 -3.93 -0.12 -11.83
C ILE A 105 -3.15 -1.44 -11.87
N ALA A 106 -3.87 -2.56 -11.83
CA ALA A 106 -3.28 -3.90 -11.77
C ALA A 106 -2.40 -4.19 -13.00
N THR A 107 -2.91 -3.91 -14.20
CA THR A 107 -2.16 -4.11 -15.46
C THR A 107 -0.99 -3.16 -15.60
N THR A 108 -1.10 -1.90 -15.14
CA THR A 108 0.04 -0.97 -15.12
C THR A 108 1.14 -1.45 -14.17
N LEU A 109 0.77 -1.92 -12.98
CA LEU A 109 1.73 -2.48 -12.02
C LEU A 109 2.42 -3.72 -12.58
N GLN A 110 1.67 -4.66 -13.16
CA GLN A 110 2.22 -5.86 -13.80
C GLN A 110 3.23 -5.48 -14.89
N ALA A 111 2.83 -4.68 -15.87
CA ALA A 111 3.68 -4.29 -16.98
C ALA A 111 4.93 -3.51 -16.55
N SER A 112 4.81 -2.61 -15.56
CA SER A 112 5.96 -1.88 -15.02
C SER A 112 6.94 -2.83 -14.33
N LEU A 113 6.45 -3.71 -13.45
CA LEU A 113 7.31 -4.62 -12.71
C LEU A 113 7.98 -5.65 -13.62
N GLU A 114 7.29 -6.16 -14.64
CA GLU A 114 7.87 -7.05 -15.65
C GLU A 114 9.02 -6.37 -16.40
N ARG A 115 8.79 -5.14 -16.89
CA ARG A 115 9.81 -4.33 -17.58
C ARG A 115 11.02 -4.04 -16.66
N ASP A 116 10.75 -3.64 -15.43
CA ASP A 116 11.75 -3.05 -14.56
C ASP A 116 12.56 -4.12 -13.81
N LEU A 117 11.94 -5.23 -13.40
CA LEU A 117 12.57 -6.29 -12.60
C LEU A 117 13.13 -7.45 -13.44
N GLN A 118 12.94 -7.44 -14.76
CA GLN A 118 13.62 -8.33 -15.71
C GLN A 118 13.50 -9.82 -15.35
N GLY A 119 12.30 -10.24 -14.95
CA GLY A 119 12.01 -11.62 -14.57
C GLY A 119 12.41 -12.01 -13.15
N LEU A 120 12.86 -11.09 -12.29
CA LEU A 120 13.10 -11.40 -10.87
C LEU A 120 11.82 -11.50 -10.03
N LEU A 121 10.74 -10.87 -10.47
CA LEU A 121 9.42 -10.89 -9.85
C LEU A 121 8.36 -10.78 -10.95
N GLN A 122 7.28 -11.53 -10.83
CA GLN A 122 6.14 -11.47 -11.74
C GLN A 122 4.84 -11.39 -10.94
N LEU A 123 3.91 -10.59 -11.44
CA LEU A 123 2.56 -10.50 -10.88
C LEU A 123 1.59 -11.33 -11.72
N GLU A 124 0.81 -12.16 -11.05
CA GLU A 124 -0.33 -12.86 -11.65
C GLU A 124 -1.62 -12.16 -11.21
N LEU A 125 -2.32 -11.54 -12.15
CA LEU A 125 -3.49 -10.73 -11.86
C LEU A 125 -4.74 -11.60 -11.67
N GLN A 126 -5.44 -11.40 -10.56
CA GLN A 126 -6.66 -12.15 -10.22
C GLN A 126 -7.81 -11.16 -9.90
N PRO A 127 -8.69 -10.85 -10.87
CA PRO A 127 -9.84 -10.01 -10.59
C PRO A 127 -10.87 -10.75 -9.71
N VAL A 128 -11.49 -10.05 -8.78
CA VAL A 128 -12.55 -10.58 -7.92
C VAL A 128 -13.65 -9.54 -7.68
N GLU A 129 -14.88 -10.03 -7.54
CA GLU A 129 -16.02 -9.21 -7.17
C GLU A 129 -15.83 -8.65 -5.75
N THR A 130 -16.20 -7.39 -5.53
CA THR A 130 -15.88 -6.62 -4.32
C THR A 130 -16.43 -7.26 -3.03
N THR A 131 -17.66 -7.76 -3.05
CA THR A 131 -18.30 -8.41 -1.88
C THR A 131 -17.57 -9.68 -1.52
N THR A 132 -17.25 -10.50 -2.53
CA THR A 132 -16.46 -11.72 -2.37
C THR A 132 -15.05 -11.40 -1.85
N ALA A 133 -14.44 -10.32 -2.35
CA ALA A 133 -13.15 -9.86 -1.86
C ALA A 133 -13.18 -9.61 -0.36
N TYR A 134 -14.12 -8.79 0.13
CA TYR A 134 -14.23 -8.47 1.56
C TYR A 134 -14.53 -9.70 2.44
N ALA A 135 -15.31 -10.66 1.94
CA ALA A 135 -15.67 -11.87 2.69
C ALA A 135 -14.51 -12.84 2.94
N LEU A 136 -13.40 -12.71 2.20
CA LEU A 136 -12.30 -13.66 2.22
C LEU A 136 -10.95 -13.07 2.70
N ILE A 137 -10.89 -11.77 2.99
CA ILE A 137 -9.65 -11.08 3.38
C ILE A 137 -9.04 -11.72 4.63
N ASP A 138 -9.85 -11.82 5.68
CA ASP A 138 -9.45 -12.31 7.00
C ASP A 138 -9.24 -13.83 7.03
N GLN A 139 -9.76 -14.55 6.02
CA GLN A 139 -9.44 -15.96 5.77
C GLN A 139 -8.04 -16.14 5.19
N GLY A 140 -7.39 -15.06 4.77
CA GLY A 140 -6.00 -15.04 4.35
C GLY A 140 -5.73 -15.75 3.04
N VAL A 141 -6.73 -15.86 2.16
CA VAL A 141 -6.61 -16.54 0.86
C VAL A 141 -5.84 -15.71 -0.18
N TYR A 142 -5.70 -14.40 0.05
CA TYR A 142 -5.02 -13.49 -0.88
C TYR A 142 -3.55 -13.30 -0.50
N PRO A 143 -2.58 -13.68 -1.34
CA PRO A 143 -1.17 -13.37 -1.11
C PRO A 143 -0.93 -11.86 -1.14
N ALA A 144 -1.34 -11.19 -2.22
CA ALA A 144 -1.36 -9.73 -2.33
C ALA A 144 -2.73 -9.26 -2.78
N PHE A 145 -3.19 -8.13 -2.25
CA PHE A 145 -4.50 -7.58 -2.60
C PHE A 145 -4.46 -6.04 -2.73
N LEU A 146 -5.04 -5.48 -3.80
CA LEU A 146 -5.24 -4.03 -3.97
C LEU A 146 -6.53 -3.55 -3.29
N PHE A 147 -6.40 -2.74 -2.26
CA PHE A 147 -7.52 -2.16 -1.52
C PHE A 147 -7.56 -0.64 -1.67
N ASP A 148 -8.75 -0.07 -1.51
CA ASP A 148 -8.91 1.30 -1.06
C ASP A 148 -9.33 1.36 0.41
N TRP A 149 -8.96 2.46 1.08
CA TRP A 149 -9.33 2.76 2.45
C TRP A 149 -9.92 4.15 2.49
N VAL A 150 -11.19 4.26 2.84
CA VAL A 150 -11.86 5.55 3.05
C VAL A 150 -11.84 5.83 4.55
N PRO A 151 -11.16 6.88 5.03
CA PRO A 151 -11.09 7.15 6.46
C PRO A 151 -12.44 7.66 6.98
N ASP A 152 -12.94 7.06 8.06
CA ASP A 152 -14.08 7.60 8.82
C ASP A 152 -13.79 9.00 9.40
N ILE A 153 -12.57 9.18 9.90
CA ILE A 153 -12.05 10.45 10.45
C ILE A 153 -10.64 10.76 9.94
N LEU A 154 -10.33 12.04 9.78
CA LEU A 154 -9.00 12.52 9.36
C LEU A 154 -8.03 12.60 10.55
N ASP A 155 -7.76 11.46 11.17
CA ASP A 155 -6.76 11.30 12.23
C ASP A 155 -5.72 10.25 11.83
N SER A 156 -4.46 10.46 12.19
CA SER A 156 -3.36 9.52 11.92
C SER A 156 -3.62 8.11 12.45
N ASP A 157 -4.32 7.97 13.59
CA ASP A 157 -4.68 6.67 14.16
C ASP A 157 -5.56 5.86 13.20
N ASN A 158 -6.45 6.54 12.47
CA ASN A 158 -7.33 5.94 11.47
C ASN A 158 -6.60 5.50 10.18
N PHE A 159 -5.30 5.77 10.11
CA PHE A 159 -4.41 5.26 9.07
C PHE A 159 -3.30 4.36 9.62
N ILE A 160 -3.26 4.09 10.92
CA ILE A 160 -2.22 3.26 11.54
C ILE A 160 -2.87 2.05 12.18
N HIS A 161 -3.81 2.28 13.10
CA HIS A 161 -4.45 1.22 13.87
C HIS A 161 -5.15 0.19 12.98
N PRO A 162 -5.99 0.56 11.98
CA PRO A 162 -6.69 -0.41 11.15
C PRO A 162 -5.77 -1.32 10.34
N PHE A 163 -4.52 -0.95 10.08
CA PHE A 163 -3.64 -1.75 9.24
C PHE A 163 -2.54 -2.50 10.00
N LEU A 164 -2.14 -1.98 11.17
CA LEU A 164 -0.92 -2.41 11.85
C LEU A 164 -1.16 -2.98 13.24
N SER A 165 -2.30 -2.67 13.86
CA SER A 165 -2.61 -3.19 15.19
C SER A 165 -2.91 -4.68 15.13
N CYS A 166 -2.53 -5.38 16.19
CA CYS A 166 -2.85 -6.78 16.40
C CYS A 166 -3.11 -7.01 17.88
N ASP A 167 -4.23 -7.64 18.19
CA ASP A 167 -4.68 -7.90 19.56
C ASP A 167 -4.09 -9.22 20.09
N ARG A 168 -4.00 -10.23 19.21
CA ARG A 168 -3.40 -11.53 19.54
C ARG A 168 -2.54 -12.06 18.42
N ALA A 169 -1.35 -12.51 18.77
CA ALA A 169 -0.39 -13.10 17.84
C ALA A 169 0.11 -14.46 18.33
N VAL A 170 0.37 -15.36 17.38
CA VAL A 170 0.97 -16.68 17.61
C VAL A 170 2.10 -16.87 16.62
N ALA A 171 3.26 -17.34 17.09
CA ALA A 171 4.45 -17.55 16.27
C ALA A 171 4.85 -16.32 15.41
N GLY A 172 4.70 -15.12 15.96
CA GLY A 172 5.05 -13.86 15.26
C GLY A 172 4.07 -13.44 14.16
N LYS A 173 2.88 -14.06 14.09
CA LYS A 173 1.83 -13.75 13.12
C LYS A 173 0.57 -13.28 13.84
N CYS A 174 -0.10 -12.29 13.29
CA CYS A 174 -1.37 -11.83 13.84
C CYS A 174 -2.50 -12.81 13.51
N ILE A 175 -3.25 -13.22 14.54
CA ILE A 175 -4.41 -14.11 14.39
C ILE A 175 -5.72 -13.45 14.83
N GLU A 176 -5.64 -12.25 15.40
CA GLU A 176 -6.78 -11.46 15.84
C GLU A 176 -6.38 -9.99 15.94
N GLY A 177 -7.18 -9.09 15.39
CA GLY A 177 -6.91 -7.66 15.35
C GLY A 177 -6.85 -7.11 13.92
N SER A 178 -6.57 -5.81 13.78
CA SER A 178 -6.82 -5.14 12.50
C SER A 178 -5.90 -5.59 11.36
N SER A 179 -4.64 -5.93 11.62
CA SER A 179 -3.73 -6.44 10.59
C SER A 179 -4.17 -7.80 10.01
N HIS A 180 -4.85 -8.62 10.82
CA HIS A 180 -5.54 -9.86 10.39
C HIS A 180 -6.76 -9.53 9.54
N PHE A 181 -7.65 -8.62 10.02
CA PHE A 181 -8.85 -8.21 9.27
C PHE A 181 -8.52 -7.57 7.92
N GLN A 182 -7.37 -6.89 7.79
CA GLN A 182 -6.90 -6.32 6.52
C GLN A 182 -6.04 -7.30 5.69
N GLY A 183 -5.92 -8.56 6.10
CA GLY A 183 -5.30 -9.63 5.32
C GLY A 183 -3.77 -9.61 5.26
N SER A 184 -3.11 -8.76 6.05
CA SER A 184 -1.64 -8.73 6.10
C SER A 184 -1.07 -9.73 7.09
N PHE A 185 -1.83 -10.05 8.16
CA PHE A 185 -1.44 -10.93 9.27
C PHE A 185 -0.15 -10.49 9.97
N PHE A 186 0.25 -9.24 9.78
CA PHE A 186 1.50 -8.71 10.27
C PHE A 186 1.46 -8.49 11.78
N PHE A 187 2.55 -8.85 12.47
CA PHE A 187 2.71 -8.59 13.88
C PHE A 187 4.11 -8.07 14.18
N ASN A 188 4.16 -7.04 15.02
CA ASN A 188 5.40 -6.54 15.60
C ASN A 188 5.08 -5.97 17.00
N GLN A 189 5.69 -6.56 18.03
CA GLN A 189 5.39 -6.20 19.43
C GLN A 189 5.69 -4.73 19.74
N GLU A 190 6.83 -4.22 19.28
CA GLU A 190 7.23 -2.83 19.50
C GLU A 190 6.23 -1.86 18.88
N LEU A 191 5.82 -2.12 17.64
CA LEU A 191 4.80 -1.34 16.94
C LEU A 191 3.45 -1.38 17.65
N ASN A 192 2.99 -2.55 18.10
CA ASN A 192 1.73 -2.66 18.84
C ASN A 192 1.76 -1.87 20.15
N ASN A 193 2.88 -1.92 20.89
CA ASN A 193 3.05 -1.13 22.10
C ASN A 193 2.99 0.38 21.80
N LEU A 194 3.61 0.83 20.70
CA LEU A 194 3.55 2.24 20.28
C LEU A 194 2.13 2.67 19.90
N ILE A 195 1.39 1.84 19.16
CA ILE A 195 -0.02 2.10 18.80
C ILE A 195 -0.88 2.21 20.08
N GLN A 196 -0.71 1.30 21.03
CA GLN A 196 -1.45 1.34 22.30
C GLN A 196 -1.14 2.61 23.11
N GLN A 197 0.13 2.98 23.23
CA GLN A 197 0.54 4.21 23.92
C GLN A 197 -0.04 5.47 23.24
N GLN A 198 -0.08 5.49 21.91
CA GLN A 198 -0.67 6.59 21.14
C GLN A 198 -2.16 6.75 21.46
N ARG A 199 -2.92 5.65 21.51
CA ARG A 199 -4.37 5.66 21.81
C ARG A 199 -4.68 6.04 23.26
N GLN A 200 -3.81 5.72 24.21
CA GLN A 200 -3.93 6.12 25.61
C GLN A 200 -3.58 7.59 25.87
N THR A 201 -2.89 8.25 24.94
CA THR A 201 -2.48 9.65 25.09
C THR A 201 -3.65 10.59 24.74
N ILE A 202 -4.20 11.30 25.74
CA ILE A 202 -5.38 12.17 25.58
C ILE A 202 -5.03 13.46 24.80
N LYS A 203 -3.87 14.06 25.07
CA LYS A 203 -3.47 15.33 24.43
C LYS A 203 -3.00 15.10 22.99
N LYS A 204 -3.67 15.75 22.04
CA LYS A 204 -3.37 15.68 20.61
C LYS A 204 -1.91 16.02 20.28
N GLU A 205 -1.35 17.07 20.87
CA GLU A 205 0.05 17.48 20.62
C GLU A 205 1.06 16.42 21.10
N GLU A 206 0.81 15.77 22.23
CA GLU A 206 1.66 14.71 22.75
C GLU A 206 1.52 13.43 21.92
N ARG A 207 0.30 13.14 21.44
CA ARG A 207 0.03 12.04 20.50
C ARG A 207 0.79 12.24 19.17
N GLN A 208 0.81 13.46 18.65
CA GLN A 208 1.50 13.81 17.41
C GLN A 208 3.03 13.79 17.53
N LYS A 209 3.59 14.13 18.70
CA LYS A 209 5.04 14.01 18.96
C LYS A 209 5.52 12.56 19.11
N ARG A 210 4.62 11.67 19.54
CA ARG A 210 4.87 10.22 19.66
C ARG A 210 4.61 9.46 18.35
N SER A 211 4.28 10.19 17.28
CA SER A 211 4.10 9.68 15.93
C SER A 211 5.26 8.75 15.55
N ILE A 212 4.87 7.49 15.38
CA ILE A 212 5.66 6.27 15.43
C ILE A 212 6.92 6.36 14.55
N GLY A 213 7.99 5.66 14.95
CA GLY A 213 9.10 5.34 14.05
C GLY A 213 8.60 4.52 12.84
N PHE A 214 8.11 5.21 11.82
CA PHE A 214 7.33 4.69 10.69
C PHE A 214 8.06 3.74 9.75
N LYS A 215 9.29 3.33 10.07
CA LYS A 215 10.09 2.42 9.23
C LYS A 215 9.51 1.00 9.20
N SER A 216 8.78 0.60 10.24
CA SER A 216 8.34 -0.79 10.43
C SER A 216 7.23 -1.25 9.47
N TYR A 217 6.35 -0.36 8.98
CA TYR A 217 5.24 -0.75 8.09
C TYR A 217 5.66 -1.05 6.65
N ARG A 218 6.88 -0.70 6.22
CA ARG A 218 7.41 -1.09 4.90
C ARG A 218 7.36 -2.60 4.66
N ARG A 219 7.20 -3.37 5.73
CA ARG A 219 7.26 -4.82 5.78
C ARG A 219 5.89 -5.49 5.71
N CYS A 220 4.78 -4.84 5.38
CA CYS A 220 3.48 -5.53 5.29
C CYS A 220 2.48 -4.89 4.32
N MET A 221 2.79 -3.72 3.79
CA MET A 221 1.91 -3.00 2.90
C MET A 221 2.70 -2.07 1.97
N CYS A 222 2.14 -1.81 0.81
CA CYS A 222 2.66 -0.85 -0.17
C CYS A 222 1.57 0.20 -0.47
N PRO A 223 1.57 1.36 0.19
CA PRO A 223 0.69 2.45 -0.19
C PRO A 223 1.07 2.96 -1.58
N LEU A 224 0.04 3.33 -2.33
CA LEU A 224 0.13 3.71 -3.73
C LEU A 224 -0.24 5.19 -3.92
N PHE A 225 -1.47 5.58 -3.57
CA PHE A 225 -2.02 6.93 -3.82
C PHE A 225 -3.03 7.32 -2.75
N PRO A 226 -3.21 8.61 -2.40
CA PRO A 226 -4.49 9.09 -1.95
C PRO A 226 -5.45 9.20 -3.16
N SER A 227 -6.65 8.65 -3.03
CA SER A 227 -7.79 9.03 -3.83
C SER A 227 -8.20 10.44 -3.40
N GLY A 228 -8.10 11.45 -4.26
CA GLY A 228 -8.78 12.74 -4.02
C GLY A 228 -8.01 14.03 -4.25
N LYS A 229 -6.70 14.01 -4.50
CA LYS A 229 -5.97 15.25 -4.80
C LYS A 229 -5.85 15.46 -6.32
N ILE A 230 -6.91 15.95 -6.94
CA ILE A 230 -6.86 16.49 -8.31
C ILE A 230 -5.82 17.60 -8.29
N ARG A 231 -4.66 17.37 -8.93
CA ARG A 231 -3.70 18.43 -9.17
C ARG A 231 -4.41 19.43 -10.09
N ASN A 232 -4.50 20.69 -9.67
CA ASN A 232 -5.00 21.76 -10.54
C ASN A 232 -4.04 21.86 -11.73
N MET A 233 -4.36 21.19 -12.83
CA MET A 233 -3.67 21.39 -14.09
C MET A 233 -4.23 22.68 -14.70
N PRO A 234 -3.41 23.67 -15.08
CA PRO A 234 -3.91 24.79 -15.86
C PRO A 234 -4.49 24.22 -17.15
N LEU A 235 -5.77 24.54 -17.43
CA LEU A 235 -6.41 24.17 -18.69
C LEU A 235 -5.50 24.61 -19.84
N PRO A 236 -5.26 23.77 -20.86
CA PRO A 236 -4.58 24.23 -22.05
C PRO A 236 -5.36 25.42 -22.60
N ARG A 237 -4.70 26.58 -22.72
CA ARG A 237 -5.29 27.72 -23.43
C ARG A 237 -5.55 27.23 -24.85
N LEU A 238 -6.82 27.03 -25.18
CA LEU A 238 -7.26 26.92 -26.56
C LEU A 238 -6.87 28.24 -27.24
N THR A 239 -5.73 28.25 -27.91
CA THR A 239 -5.42 29.33 -28.84
C THR A 239 -6.40 29.18 -29.98
N SER A 240 -7.45 30.01 -30.00
CA SER A 240 -8.25 30.18 -31.20
C SER A 240 -7.32 30.76 -32.27
N ARG A 241 -6.85 29.91 -33.17
CA ARG A 241 -6.40 30.38 -34.48
C ARG A 241 -7.66 30.53 -35.32
N ALA A 242 -8.07 31.78 -35.50
CA ALA A 242 -8.88 32.22 -36.63
C ALA A 242 -8.02 32.20 -37.90
#